data_AF-A0A9H0FI36-F1
#
_entry.id   AF-A0A9H0FI36-F1
#
_cell.length_a   1.000
_cell.length_b   1.000
_cell.length_c   1.000
_cell.angle_alpha   90.00
_cell.angle_beta   90.00
_cell.angle_gamma   90.00
#
_symmetry.space_group_name_H-M   'P 1'
#
loop_
_entity.id
_entity.type
_entity.pdbx_description
1 polymer ?
#
loop_
_entity_poly.entity_id
_entity_poly.type
_entity_poly.pdbx_seq_one_letter_code
_entity_poly.pdbx_strand_id
1 'polypeptide(L)'
;MNTINHQALEQLHYVTELTELIRAKSSPNPHGIKNSTEFVSFFPDFVWTVRDFMLELKLNGEDITSDEYLENALKLIPGNNPRIQASNSARECIRRFFPNRKCFVFEWPTHDIELIKQLETISEDQLDPTFKESAMAFASYIFTYAKIK
;
A
#
# COMPACT_ATOMS: atom_id res chain seq x y z
N MET A 1 -10.78 7.68 -2.29
CA MET A 1 -9.93 6.48 -2.43
C MET A 1 -9.68 6.32 -3.91
N ASN A 2 -8.69 7.01 -4.45
CA ASN A 2 -8.42 7.03 -5.90
C ASN A 2 -6.93 7.21 -6.20
N THR A 3 -6.17 7.65 -5.19
CA THR A 3 -4.73 7.95 -5.24
C THR A 3 -4.13 7.75 -3.85
N ILE A 4 -2.81 7.55 -3.78
CA ILE A 4 -2.06 7.56 -2.52
C ILE A 4 -1.73 9.03 -2.19
N ASN A 5 -2.60 9.67 -1.41
CA ASN A 5 -2.45 11.05 -0.98
C ASN A 5 -1.96 11.14 0.48
N HIS A 6 -1.70 12.36 0.96
CA HIS A 6 -1.22 12.58 2.33
C HIS A 6 -2.18 12.03 3.39
N GLN A 7 -3.49 12.22 3.21
CA GLN A 7 -4.50 11.72 4.13
C GLN A 7 -4.49 10.18 4.22
N ALA A 8 -4.31 9.49 3.09
CA ALA A 8 -4.20 8.02 3.09
C ALA A 8 -2.96 7.55 3.87
N LEU A 9 -1.83 8.26 3.74
CA LEU A 9 -0.62 8.00 4.52
C LEU A 9 -0.79 8.32 6.01
N GLU A 10 -1.56 9.36 6.36
CA GLU A 10 -1.88 9.68 7.76
C GLU A 10 -2.80 8.62 8.39
N GLN A 11 -3.75 8.07 7.64
CA GLN A 11 -4.59 6.97 8.14
C GLN A 11 -3.76 5.70 8.42
N LEU A 12 -2.65 5.52 7.71
CA LEU A 12 -1.64 4.48 8.00
C LEU A 12 -0.80 4.77 9.25
N HIS A 13 -0.96 5.91 9.92
CA HIS A 13 -0.37 6.12 11.24
C HIS A 13 -0.80 5.03 12.25
N TYR A 14 -2.00 4.46 12.10
CA TYR A 14 -2.42 3.30 12.89
C TYR A 14 -1.51 2.08 12.67
N VAL A 15 -1.00 1.90 11.46
CA VAL A 15 -0.02 0.85 11.16
C VAL A 15 1.33 1.17 11.83
N THR A 16 1.71 2.44 11.94
CA THR A 16 2.88 2.86 12.74
C THR A 16 2.70 2.50 14.21
N GLU A 17 1.57 2.83 14.83
CA GLU A 17 1.29 2.49 16.23
C GLU A 17 1.28 0.97 16.46
N LEU A 18 0.63 0.21 15.59
CA LEU A 18 0.62 -1.26 15.65
C LEU A 18 2.03 -1.83 15.53
N THR A 19 2.84 -1.26 14.65
CA THR A 19 4.22 -1.70 14.44
C THR A 19 5.09 -1.38 15.66
N GLU A 20 4.93 -0.22 16.27
CA GLU A 20 5.61 0.12 17.52
C GLU A 20 5.16 -0.77 18.68
N LEU A 21 3.87 -1.12 18.75
CA LEU A 21 3.33 -2.04 19.74
C LEU A 21 3.89 -3.46 19.58
N ILE A 22 4.00 -3.96 18.34
CA ILE A 22 4.62 -5.25 18.03
C ILE A 22 6.10 -5.23 18.42
N ARG A 23 6.82 -4.15 18.08
CA ARG A 23 8.23 -3.96 18.47
C ARG A 23 8.41 -3.97 19.98
N ALA A 24 7.57 -3.25 20.73
CA ALA A 24 7.63 -3.18 22.18
C ALA A 24 7.38 -4.54 22.84
N LYS A 25 6.48 -5.36 22.30
CA LYS A 25 6.17 -6.70 22.84
C LYS A 25 7.21 -7.76 22.51
N SER A 26 7.90 -7.64 21.38
CA SER A 26 8.83 -8.67 20.90
C SER A 26 10.29 -8.41 21.28
N SER A 27 10.60 -7.22 21.82
CA SER A 27 11.94 -6.83 22.28
C SER A 27 12.02 -6.86 23.82
N PRO A 28 12.87 -7.69 24.45
CA PRO A 28 13.03 -7.71 25.91
C PRO A 28 13.80 -6.51 26.48
N ASN A 29 14.40 -5.65 25.65
CA ASN A 29 15.32 -4.61 26.10
C ASN A 29 14.67 -3.19 26.10
N PRO A 30 14.55 -2.52 27.27
CA PRO A 30 13.97 -1.18 27.39
C PRO A 30 14.90 -0.04 26.95
N HIS A 31 16.19 -0.32 26.72
CA HIS A 31 17.12 0.62 26.09
C HIS A 31 17.30 0.25 24.61
N GLY A 32 16.55 0.97 23.76
CA GLY A 32 16.34 0.69 22.34
C GLY A 32 17.50 0.08 21.55
N ILE A 33 17.16 -0.94 20.75
CA ILE A 33 18.11 -1.73 19.97
C ILE A 33 18.53 -0.98 18.69
N LYS A 34 19.85 -0.86 18.50
CA LYS A 34 20.54 -0.23 17.37
C LYS A 34 20.45 -0.98 16.02
N ASN A 35 19.89 -2.20 16.00
CA ASN A 35 19.84 -3.04 14.79
C ASN A 35 18.39 -3.38 14.42
N SER A 36 17.81 -2.60 13.49
CA SER A 36 16.47 -2.86 12.93
C SER A 36 16.36 -4.09 12.06
N THR A 37 17.47 -4.67 11.63
CA THR A 37 17.51 -5.75 10.63
C THR A 37 16.95 -7.08 11.14
N GLU A 38 17.08 -7.38 12.43
CA GLU A 38 16.59 -8.63 13.02
C GLU A 38 15.04 -8.65 13.10
N PHE A 39 14.43 -7.48 13.29
CA PHE A 39 12.98 -7.34 13.44
C PHE A 39 12.20 -7.38 12.13
N VAL A 40 12.85 -6.97 11.03
CA VAL A 40 12.21 -6.89 9.70
C VAL A 40 11.69 -8.26 9.24
N SER A 41 12.30 -9.36 9.69
CA SER A 41 11.87 -10.72 9.36
C SER A 41 10.49 -11.12 9.91
N PHE A 42 10.01 -10.44 10.96
CA PHE A 42 8.71 -10.72 11.59
C PHE A 42 7.55 -9.93 10.98
N PHE A 43 7.84 -8.93 10.15
CA PHE A 43 6.79 -8.13 9.54
C PHE A 43 6.26 -8.82 8.28
N PRO A 44 4.93 -8.80 8.07
CA PRO A 44 4.35 -9.35 6.87
C PRO A 44 4.80 -8.54 5.65
N ASP A 45 4.64 -9.12 4.46
CA ASP A 45 4.74 -8.35 3.23
C ASP A 45 3.53 -7.40 3.15
N PHE A 46 3.73 -6.21 2.57
CA PHE A 46 2.70 -5.18 2.51
C PHE A 46 2.18 -5.01 1.09
N VAL A 47 0.87 -5.13 0.90
CA VAL A 47 0.22 -4.92 -0.40
C VAL A 47 -0.72 -3.74 -0.30
N TRP A 48 -0.48 -2.70 -1.10
CA TRP A 48 -1.39 -1.55 -1.22
C TRP A 48 -2.28 -1.71 -2.45
N THR A 49 -3.60 -1.77 -2.23
CA THR A 49 -4.59 -1.76 -3.31
C THR A 49 -5.22 -0.37 -3.45
N VAL A 50 -5.07 0.27 -4.61
CA VAL A 50 -5.67 1.58 -4.90
C VAL A 50 -6.90 1.35 -5.75
N ARG A 51 -8.08 1.55 -5.15
CA ARG A 51 -9.38 1.41 -5.82
C ARG A 51 -9.73 2.67 -6.60
N ASP A 52 -10.63 2.54 -7.55
CA ASP A 52 -11.21 3.63 -8.36
C ASP A 52 -10.12 4.55 -8.95
N PHE A 53 -9.04 3.92 -9.43
CA PHE A 53 -7.85 4.58 -9.93
C PHE A 53 -8.15 5.23 -11.29
N MET A 54 -7.96 6.55 -11.36
CA MET A 54 -8.28 7.37 -12.54
C MET A 54 -7.06 8.11 -13.09
N LEU A 55 -5.86 7.87 -12.54
CA LEU A 55 -4.64 8.51 -13.02
C LEU A 55 -3.99 7.66 -14.10
N GLU A 56 -3.30 8.31 -15.04
CA GLU A 56 -2.32 7.61 -15.86
C GLU A 56 -1.11 7.26 -14.99
N LEU A 57 -0.62 6.02 -15.08
CA LEU A 57 0.63 5.61 -14.47
C LEU A 57 1.81 6.19 -15.24
N LYS A 58 2.01 7.51 -15.14
CA LYS A 58 3.12 8.23 -15.75
C LYS A 58 3.82 9.12 -14.76
N LEU A 59 5.14 9.16 -14.86
CA LEU A 59 5.99 10.09 -14.12
C LEU A 59 6.96 10.76 -15.09
N ASN A 60 6.97 12.09 -15.12
CA ASN A 60 7.78 12.88 -16.06
C ASN A 60 7.57 12.50 -17.54
N GLY A 61 6.38 12.02 -17.90
CA GLY A 61 6.04 11.62 -19.27
C GLY A 61 6.40 10.18 -19.63
N GLU A 62 7.06 9.44 -18.73
CA GLU A 62 7.38 8.02 -18.91
C GLU A 62 6.36 7.14 -18.18
N ASP A 63 5.99 6.01 -18.79
CA ASP A 63 5.11 5.02 -18.18
C ASP A 63 5.82 4.36 -16.98
N ILE A 64 5.09 4.21 -15.88
CA ILE A 64 5.57 3.57 -14.65
C ILE A 64 4.66 2.41 -14.26
N THR A 65 5.18 1.51 -13.45
CA THR A 65 4.41 0.44 -12.81
C THR A 65 3.65 0.95 -11.59
N SER A 66 2.65 0.19 -11.13
CA SER A 66 1.96 0.47 -9.87
C SER A 66 2.93 0.44 -8.67
N ASP A 67 3.97 -0.41 -8.71
CA ASP A 67 4.99 -0.49 -7.67
C ASP A 67 5.85 0.79 -7.64
N GLU A 68 6.26 1.30 -8.80
CA GLU A 68 6.98 2.58 -8.91
C GLU A 68 6.10 3.75 -8.45
N TYR A 69 4.79 3.70 -8.74
CA TYR A 69 3.83 4.67 -8.22
C TYR A 69 3.80 4.68 -6.68
N LEU A 70 3.80 3.50 -6.04
CA LEU A 70 3.88 3.38 -4.58
C LEU A 70 5.21 3.92 -4.04
N GLU A 71 6.34 3.53 -4.64
CA GLU A 71 7.66 4.01 -4.19
C GLU A 71 7.81 5.53 -4.35
N ASN A 72 7.24 6.11 -5.40
CA ASN A 72 7.18 7.56 -5.55
C ASN A 72 6.30 8.22 -4.46
N ALA A 73 5.14 7.64 -4.13
CA ALA A 73 4.29 8.15 -3.05
C ALA A 73 4.96 8.07 -1.66
N LEU A 74 5.79 7.05 -1.44
CA LEU A 74 6.57 6.83 -0.22
C LEU A 74 7.90 7.60 -0.19
N LYS A 75 8.26 8.34 -1.23
CA LYS A 75 9.49 9.14 -1.26
C LYS A 75 9.48 10.19 -0.15
N LEU A 76 10.57 10.27 0.61
CA LEU A 76 10.70 11.25 1.68
C LEU A 76 10.77 12.67 1.11
N ILE A 77 10.05 13.58 1.74
CA ILE A 77 10.04 14.99 1.38
C ILE A 77 11.29 15.64 2.00
N PRO A 78 12.13 16.33 1.22
CA PRO A 78 13.32 16.98 1.75
C PRO A 78 12.96 18.17 2.63
N GLY A 79 13.67 18.35 3.74
CA GLY A 79 13.48 19.43 4.70
C GLY A 79 13.28 18.91 6.13
N ASN A 80 13.24 19.83 7.10
CA ASN A 80 13.21 19.49 8.52
C ASN A 80 12.09 20.18 9.32
N ASN A 81 11.16 20.87 8.66
CA ASN A 81 10.10 21.56 9.39
C ASN A 81 9.10 20.55 10.00
N PRO A 82 8.36 20.92 11.06
CA PRO A 82 7.49 19.99 11.77
C PRO A 82 6.43 19.31 10.88
N ARG A 83 5.91 20.00 9.87
CA ARG A 83 4.93 19.42 8.92
C ARG A 83 5.57 18.35 8.03
N ILE A 84 6.81 18.59 7.59
CA ILE A 84 7.58 17.60 6.81
C ILE A 84 7.91 16.38 7.67
N GLN A 85 8.33 16.58 8.92
CA GLN A 85 8.60 15.47 9.84
C GLN A 85 7.35 14.62 10.09
N ALA A 86 6.19 15.25 10.34
CA ALA A 86 4.92 14.55 10.50
C ALA A 86 4.55 13.75 9.24
N SER A 87 4.72 14.33 8.05
CA SER A 87 4.45 13.67 6.77
C SER A 87 5.42 12.52 6.48
N ASN A 88 6.70 12.67 6.81
CA ASN A 88 7.72 11.65 6.58
C ASN A 88 7.64 10.49 7.58
N SER A 89 7.13 10.70 8.79
CA SER A 89 7.02 9.65 9.81
C SER A 89 6.29 8.40 9.31
N ALA A 90 5.13 8.56 8.66
CA ALA A 90 4.39 7.44 8.07
C ALA A 90 5.17 6.76 6.93
N ARG A 91 5.84 7.55 6.07
CA ARG A 91 6.64 7.03 4.95
C ARG A 91 7.84 6.22 5.44
N GLU A 92 8.56 6.74 6.44
CA GLU A 92 9.69 6.07 7.07
C GLU A 92 9.27 4.76 7.73
N CYS A 93 8.14 4.77 8.44
CA CYS A 93 7.57 3.56 9.04
C CYS A 93 7.30 2.50 7.97
N ILE A 94 6.52 2.83 6.93
CA ILE A 94 6.18 1.87 5.87
C ILE A 94 7.44 1.31 5.21
N ARG A 95 8.40 2.18 4.86
CA ARG A 95 9.66 1.79 4.21
C ARG A 95 10.53 0.89 5.09
N ARG A 96 10.56 1.15 6.40
CA ARG A 96 11.41 0.45 7.37
C ARG A 96 10.85 -0.91 7.76
N PHE A 97 9.55 -0.99 8.02
CA PHE A 97 8.94 -2.18 8.62
C PHE A 97 8.40 -3.16 7.59
N PHE A 98 8.01 -2.69 6.41
CA PHE A 98 7.53 -3.57 5.35
C PHE A 98 8.52 -3.51 4.19
N PRO A 99 9.67 -4.19 4.22
CA PRO A 99 10.68 -4.08 3.15
C PRO A 99 10.15 -4.58 1.80
N ASN A 100 9.29 -5.58 1.83
CA ASN A 100 8.61 -6.13 0.67
C ASN A 100 7.26 -5.43 0.56
N ARG A 101 7.11 -4.64 -0.50
CA ARG A 101 5.88 -3.88 -0.78
C ARG A 101 5.46 -4.14 -2.21
N LYS A 102 4.17 -4.33 -2.40
CA LYS A 102 3.54 -4.50 -3.71
C LYS A 102 2.38 -3.53 -3.82
N CYS A 103 2.13 -3.03 -5.02
CA CYS A 103 1.02 -2.16 -5.32
C CYS A 103 0.18 -2.71 -6.46
N PHE A 104 -1.14 -2.65 -6.30
CA PHE A 104 -2.09 -2.92 -7.35
C PHE A 104 -3.04 -1.73 -7.47
N VAL A 105 -3.28 -1.28 -8.69
CA VAL A 105 -4.29 -0.27 -8.98
C VAL A 105 -5.49 -0.97 -9.63
N PHE A 106 -6.68 -0.50 -9.31
CA PHE A 106 -7.93 -1.03 -9.85
C PHE A 106 -8.71 0.15 -10.39
N GLU A 107 -9.05 0.09 -11.68
CA GLU A 107 -10.04 0.97 -12.27
C GLU A 107 -11.44 0.66 -11.72
N TRP A 108 -12.45 1.34 -12.24
CA TRP A 108 -13.81 1.07 -11.82
C TRP A 108 -14.23 -0.34 -12.24
N PRO A 109 -14.89 -1.12 -11.36
CA PRO A 109 -15.33 -2.47 -11.71
C PRO A 109 -16.26 -2.52 -12.91
N THR A 110 -17.01 -1.45 -13.14
CA THR A 110 -17.91 -1.22 -14.28
C THR A 110 -18.22 0.28 -14.36
N HIS A 111 -18.64 0.77 -15.52
CA HIS A 111 -19.07 2.17 -15.70
C HIS A 111 -20.57 2.38 -15.47
N ASP A 112 -21.34 1.30 -15.27
CA ASP A 112 -22.77 1.37 -14.96
C ASP A 112 -23.00 1.53 -13.44
N ILE A 113 -23.59 2.65 -13.05
CA ILE A 113 -23.88 2.98 -11.66
C ILE A 113 -24.86 1.98 -11.02
N GLU A 114 -25.84 1.47 -11.76
CA GLU A 114 -26.80 0.50 -11.21
C GLU A 114 -26.12 -0.85 -10.96
N LEU A 115 -25.17 -1.24 -11.80
CA LEU A 115 -24.36 -2.45 -11.58
C LEU A 115 -23.40 -2.27 -10.39
N ILE A 116 -22.81 -1.10 -10.20
CA ILE A 116 -21.96 -0.81 -9.02
C ILE A 116 -22.74 -1.00 -7.72
N LYS A 117 -24.01 -0.56 -7.65
CA LYS A 117 -24.87 -0.72 -6.47
C LYS A 117 -25.14 -2.19 -6.13
N GLN A 118 -25.00 -3.08 -7.11
CA GLN A 118 -25.30 -4.51 -7.00
C GLN A 118 -24.06 -5.37 -7.26
N LEU A 119 -22.85 -4.81 -7.09
CA LEU A 119 -21.57 -5.40 -7.50
C LEU A 119 -21.34 -6.82 -6.98
N GLU A 120 -21.87 -7.16 -5.80
CA GLU A 120 -21.75 -8.50 -5.20
C GLU A 120 -22.58 -9.57 -5.95
N THR A 121 -23.54 -9.15 -6.76
CA THR A 121 -24.51 -10.03 -7.44
C THR A 121 -24.42 -10.01 -8.95
N ILE A 122 -23.68 -9.07 -9.53
CA ILE A 122 -23.49 -8.99 -10.98
C ILE A 122 -22.55 -10.11 -11.46
N SER A 123 -22.72 -10.53 -12.70
CA SER A 123 -21.87 -11.56 -13.30
C SER A 123 -20.53 -10.98 -13.77
N GLU A 124 -19.48 -11.80 -13.82
CA GLU A 124 -18.13 -11.36 -14.22
C GLU A 124 -18.07 -10.82 -15.66
N ASP A 125 -18.96 -11.25 -16.55
CA ASP A 125 -19.05 -10.70 -17.91
C ASP A 125 -19.47 -9.23 -17.93
N GLN A 126 -20.11 -8.74 -16.86
CA GLN A 126 -20.54 -7.35 -16.70
C GLN A 126 -19.45 -6.45 -16.10
N LEU A 127 -18.33 -7.04 -15.67
CA LEU A 127 -17.17 -6.30 -15.17
C LEU A 127 -16.31 -5.80 -16.33
N ASP A 128 -15.69 -4.65 -16.09
CA ASP A 128 -14.69 -4.10 -16.99
C ASP A 128 -13.52 -5.09 -17.20
N PRO A 129 -13.08 -5.33 -18.44
CA PRO A 129 -11.95 -6.21 -18.73
C PRO A 129 -10.65 -5.83 -18.00
N THR A 130 -10.30 -4.54 -17.92
CA THR A 130 -9.05 -4.08 -17.26
C THR A 130 -9.11 -4.32 -15.76
N PHE A 131 -10.31 -4.12 -15.17
CA PHE A 131 -10.56 -4.44 -13.77
C PHE A 131 -10.40 -5.94 -13.50
N LYS A 132 -10.96 -6.80 -14.36
CA LYS A 132 -10.82 -8.26 -14.25
C LYS A 132 -9.38 -8.70 -14.32
N GLU A 133 -8.62 -8.19 -15.29
CA GLU A 133 -7.19 -8.49 -15.43
C GLU A 133 -6.41 -8.10 -14.16
N SER A 134 -6.69 -6.92 -13.62
CA SER A 134 -6.07 -6.42 -12.39
C SER A 134 -6.45 -7.26 -11.17
N ALA A 135 -7.71 -7.68 -11.06
CA ALA A 135 -8.22 -8.56 -10.00
C ALA A 135 -7.60 -9.95 -10.06
N MET A 136 -7.49 -10.53 -11.25
CA MET A 136 -6.83 -11.82 -11.46
C MET A 136 -5.33 -11.74 -11.14
N ALA A 137 -4.64 -10.69 -11.58
CA ALA A 137 -3.23 -10.48 -11.28
C ALA A 137 -2.97 -10.32 -9.78
N PHE A 138 -3.84 -9.58 -9.08
CA PHE A 138 -3.80 -9.45 -7.62
C PHE A 138 -4.02 -10.80 -6.93
N ALA A 139 -5.10 -11.52 -7.27
CA ALA A 139 -5.40 -12.81 -6.66
C ALA A 139 -4.26 -13.82 -6.88
N SER A 140 -3.74 -13.90 -8.12
CA SER A 140 -2.60 -14.75 -8.48
C SER A 140 -1.35 -14.41 -7.66
N TYR A 141 -1.04 -13.12 -7.49
CA TYR A 141 0.07 -12.68 -6.66
C TYR A 141 -0.12 -13.12 -5.20
N ILE A 142 -1.29 -12.88 -4.62
CA ILE A 142 -1.55 -13.26 -3.22
C ILE A 142 -1.44 -14.77 -3.05
N PHE A 143 -2.06 -15.57 -3.92
CA PHE A 143 -1.99 -17.04 -3.81
C PHE A 143 -0.57 -17.60 -4.01
N THR A 144 0.26 -16.92 -4.79
CA THR A 144 1.63 -17.37 -5.07
C THR A 144 2.63 -16.93 -4.00
N TYR A 145 2.52 -15.70 -3.51
CA TYR A 145 3.55 -15.07 -2.68
C TYR A 145 3.17 -14.90 -1.20
N ALA A 146 1.90 -15.07 -0.82
CA ALA A 146 1.52 -15.02 0.59
C ALA A 146 2.14 -16.19 1.36
N LYS A 147 2.91 -15.85 2.41
CA LYS A 147 3.58 -16.81 3.27
C LYS A 147 2.56 -17.51 4.18
N ILE A 148 2.74 -18.81 4.40
CA ILE A 148 2.01 -19.56 5.42
C ILE A 148 2.39 -18.97 6.79
N LYS A 149 1.39 -18.67 7.61
CA LYS A 149 1.55 -18.06 8.93
C LYS A 149 1.58 -19.09 10.05
#